data_AF-A0AA86UB57-F1
#
_entry.id   AF-A0AA86UB57-F1
#
_cell.length_a   1.000
_cell.length_b   1.000
_cell.length_c   1.000
_cell.angle_alpha   90.00
_cell.angle_beta   90.00
_cell.angle_gamma   90.00
#
_symmetry.space_group_name_H-M   'P 1'
#
loop_
_entity.id
_entity.type
_entity.pdbx_description
1 polymer ?
#
loop_
_entity_poly.entity_id
_entity_poly.type
_entity_poly.pdbx_seq_one_letter_code
_entity_poly.pdbx_strand_id
1 'polypeptide(L)'
;MESMCINISDDDLGFGAISPLLQFNIKSCVIQTKTGYEAPQAYDIERPVRSTPAYTNTAANKQYRYDYEYEVATRKASVPWSMEEDLALTQLVRDHEQRNWSEVARQLGHAFPNRMQRSCNQCNQRWMRVLCPGIKKGKWTPDEDQLLQNVMLNCEPKKWKQIALQIPGRTDIQIRYRVLKIRDFLLQAGVPEEYIQ
;
A
#
# COMPACT_ATOMS: atom_id res chain seq x y z
N MET A 1 -43.32 -11.53 10.50
CA MET A 1 -43.18 -10.62 11.65
C MET A 1 -42.07 -11.17 12.52
N GLU A 2 -41.15 -10.29 12.90
CA GLU A 2 -40.19 -10.38 14.01
C GLU A 2 -38.91 -11.21 13.84
N SER A 3 -37.80 -10.46 13.79
CA SER A 3 -36.45 -10.81 14.24
C SER A 3 -36.44 -11.15 15.75
N MET A 4 -35.50 -11.99 16.20
CA MET A 4 -34.41 -11.60 17.12
C MET A 4 -33.71 -12.78 17.82
N CYS A 5 -32.38 -12.68 17.82
CA CYS A 5 -31.42 -12.86 18.91
C CYS A 5 -31.30 -14.21 19.68
N ILE A 6 -30.16 -14.84 19.39
CA ILE A 6 -29.22 -15.53 20.29
C ILE A 6 -29.28 -15.14 21.79
N ASN A 7 -29.41 -16.17 22.63
CA ASN A 7 -29.28 -16.13 24.08
C ASN A 7 -27.81 -16.07 24.51
N ILE A 8 -27.49 -15.15 25.43
CA ILE A 8 -26.33 -15.20 26.32
C ILE A 8 -26.91 -15.35 27.73
N SER A 9 -26.42 -16.33 28.49
CA SER A 9 -26.68 -16.45 29.93
C SER A 9 -25.39 -16.16 30.66
N ASP A 10 -25.37 -15.05 31.39
CA ASP A 10 -24.48 -14.78 32.52
C ASP A 10 -25.06 -15.47 33.77
N ASP A 11 -24.20 -16.07 34.59
CA ASP A 11 -24.25 -16.03 36.06
C ASP A 11 -23.18 -16.98 36.64
N ASP A 12 -22.08 -16.41 37.15
CA ASP A 12 -21.79 -16.52 38.58
C ASP A 12 -20.62 -15.60 38.98
N LEU A 13 -20.97 -14.59 39.78
CA LEU A 13 -20.08 -13.62 40.40
C LEU A 13 -19.52 -14.17 41.72
N GLY A 14 -18.20 -14.16 41.86
CA GLY A 14 -17.49 -14.28 43.13
C GLY A 14 -16.60 -13.05 43.35
N PHE A 15 -17.16 -12.01 43.96
CA PHE A 15 -16.46 -10.76 44.33
C PHE A 15 -15.47 -10.98 45.48
N GLY A 16 -14.24 -10.48 45.30
CA GLY A 16 -13.24 -10.28 46.35
C GLY A 16 -12.52 -8.95 46.15
N ALA A 17 -13.01 -7.94 46.86
CA ALA A 17 -12.55 -6.56 47.05
C ALA A 17 -11.04 -6.36 47.33
N ILE A 18 -10.35 -5.20 47.22
CA ILE A 18 -10.61 -3.80 46.81
C ILE A 18 -9.24 -3.05 46.82
N SER A 19 -9.04 -2.11 45.86
CA SER A 19 -8.31 -0.80 45.97
C SER A 19 -6.79 -0.65 45.74
N PRO A 20 -6.29 0.59 45.45
CA PRO A 20 -6.77 1.55 44.45
C PRO A 20 -5.61 2.42 43.88
N LEU A 21 -5.32 2.44 42.58
CA LEU A 21 -4.64 3.61 42.00
C LEU A 21 -5.16 3.92 40.60
N LEU A 22 -5.68 5.14 40.50
CA LEU A 22 -6.13 5.88 39.32
C LEU A 22 -7.42 5.42 38.63
N GLN A 23 -8.49 5.67 39.38
CA GLN A 23 -9.80 6.04 38.88
C GLN A 23 -9.68 7.31 38.02
N PHE A 24 -10.03 7.25 36.73
CA PHE A 24 -10.57 8.43 36.05
C PHE A 24 -11.84 8.09 35.27
N ASN A 25 -12.83 8.91 35.62
CA ASN A 25 -14.26 8.78 35.41
C ASN A 25 -14.61 9.19 33.97
N ILE A 26 -15.36 8.33 33.26
CA ILE A 26 -16.02 8.70 32.02
C ILE A 26 -17.25 9.51 32.42
N LYS A 27 -17.11 10.84 32.49
CA LYS A 27 -18.25 11.76 32.45
C LYS A 27 -18.26 12.50 31.13
N SER A 28 -19.38 12.34 30.44
CA SER A 28 -19.85 13.18 29.34
C SER A 28 -19.44 14.64 29.54
N CYS A 29 -18.68 15.18 28.60
CA CYS A 29 -18.36 16.59 28.52
C CYS A 29 -18.70 17.06 27.10
N VAL A 30 -19.92 17.57 26.97
CA VAL A 30 -20.28 18.51 25.90
C VAL A 30 -19.44 19.76 26.17
N ILE A 31 -18.44 20.03 25.33
CA ILE A 31 -17.76 21.32 25.33
C ILE A 31 -17.93 21.96 23.96
N GLN A 32 -18.55 23.13 24.02
CA GLN A 32 -18.79 24.06 22.95
C GLN A 32 -17.49 24.45 22.27
N THR A 33 -17.57 24.59 20.95
CA THR A 33 -16.55 25.19 20.09
C THR A 33 -16.24 26.61 20.54
N LYS A 34 -14.97 26.93 20.81
CA LYS A 34 -14.38 28.26 20.56
C LYS A 34 -12.85 28.21 20.65
N THR A 35 -12.24 28.39 19.47
CA THR A 35 -11.13 29.29 19.15
C THR A 35 -9.87 29.26 20.03
N GLY A 36 -8.73 28.88 19.42
CA GLY A 36 -7.41 29.21 19.97
C GLY A 36 -6.24 28.26 19.65
N TYR A 37 -6.24 27.58 18.51
CA TYR A 37 -5.01 26.96 17.98
C TYR A 37 -4.64 27.70 16.71
N GLU A 38 -3.68 28.62 16.79
CA GLU A 38 -3.05 29.20 15.60
C GLU A 38 -2.26 28.08 14.94
N ALA A 39 -2.82 27.58 13.84
CA ALA A 39 -2.08 26.76 12.89
C ALA A 39 -0.86 27.57 12.44
N PRO A 40 0.37 27.04 12.53
CA PRO A 40 1.51 27.68 11.91
C PRO A 40 1.17 27.87 10.43
N GLN A 41 1.29 29.11 9.96
CA GLN A 41 0.90 29.52 8.62
C GLN A 41 1.41 28.52 7.60
N ALA A 42 0.51 28.06 6.74
CA ALA A 42 0.83 27.29 5.56
C ALA A 42 1.90 28.07 4.80
N TYR A 43 3.14 27.59 4.87
CA TYR A 43 4.12 27.95 3.86
C TYR A 43 3.57 27.36 2.56
N ASP A 44 3.10 28.24 1.69
CA ASP A 44 2.70 27.90 0.33
C ASP A 44 3.89 27.25 -0.37
N ILE A 45 3.97 25.92 -0.31
CA ILE A 45 4.67 25.16 -1.35
C ILE A 45 3.69 25.08 -2.50
N GLU A 46 3.57 26.19 -3.25
CA GLU A 46 3.35 26.05 -4.67
C GLU A 46 4.48 25.14 -5.16
N ARG A 47 4.19 23.85 -5.41
CA ARG A 47 5.13 23.04 -6.20
C ARG A 47 5.14 23.70 -7.56
N PRO A 48 6.25 24.33 -7.98
CA PRO A 48 6.30 24.92 -9.31
C PRO A 48 6.12 23.76 -10.29
N VAL A 49 5.11 23.84 -11.15
CA VAL A 49 5.10 23.06 -12.38
C VAL A 49 6.38 23.49 -13.09
N ARG A 50 7.43 22.66 -13.02
CA ARG A 50 8.69 22.92 -13.71
C ARG A 50 8.38 22.81 -15.19
N SER A 51 8.04 23.94 -15.81
CA SER A 51 8.23 24.13 -17.24
C SER A 51 9.66 23.67 -17.54
N THR A 52 9.82 22.77 -18.52
CA THR A 52 11.12 22.35 -18.99
C THR A 52 11.84 23.60 -19.50
N PRO A 53 12.85 24.14 -18.79
CA PRO A 53 13.58 25.28 -19.31
C PRO A 53 14.35 24.81 -20.53
N ALA A 54 14.38 25.63 -21.58
CA ALA A 54 15.22 25.40 -22.74
C ALA A 54 16.64 25.03 -22.27
N TYR A 55 17.14 23.90 -22.74
CA TYR A 55 18.41 23.29 -22.35
C TYR A 55 19.56 24.27 -22.60
N THR A 56 19.96 25.00 -21.56
CA THR A 56 21.13 25.88 -21.59
C THR A 56 22.14 25.40 -20.56
N ASN A 57 23.41 25.35 -20.98
CA ASN A 57 24.55 24.87 -20.19
C ASN A 57 25.00 25.93 -19.17
N THR A 58 24.15 26.21 -18.18
CA THR A 58 24.47 27.10 -17.05
C THR A 58 25.04 26.30 -15.87
N ALA A 59 25.91 26.90 -15.05
CA ALA A 59 26.51 26.25 -13.88
C ALA A 59 25.47 25.63 -12.89
N ALA A 60 24.28 26.22 -12.77
CA ALA A 60 23.17 25.67 -11.99
C ALA A 60 22.64 24.33 -12.53
N ASN A 61 22.67 24.12 -13.86
CA ASN A 61 22.27 22.87 -14.50
C ASN A 61 23.35 21.78 -14.27
N LYS A 62 24.62 22.18 -14.17
CA LYS A 62 25.74 21.29 -13.83
C LYS A 62 25.69 20.82 -12.37
N GLN A 63 25.36 21.71 -11.42
CA GLN A 63 25.21 21.35 -10.01
C GLN A 63 24.01 20.43 -9.80
N TYR A 64 22.85 20.77 -10.38
CA TYR A 64 21.65 19.92 -10.30
C TYR A 64 21.91 18.51 -10.84
N ARG A 65 22.65 18.39 -11.95
CA ARG A 65 23.05 17.10 -12.51
C ARG A 65 23.94 16.31 -11.55
N TYR A 66 24.91 16.98 -10.91
CA TYR A 66 25.79 16.34 -9.93
C TYR A 66 25.02 15.87 -8.69
N ASP A 67 24.15 16.71 -8.14
CA ASP A 67 23.33 16.36 -6.97
C ASP A 67 22.41 15.18 -7.29
N TYR A 68 21.81 15.16 -8.49
CA TYR A 68 21.00 14.04 -8.97
C TYR A 68 21.83 12.76 -9.16
N GLU A 69 22.98 12.85 -9.81
CA GLU A 69 23.89 11.71 -10.01
C GLU A 69 24.39 11.16 -8.67
N TYR A 70 24.70 12.04 -7.71
CA TYR A 70 25.09 11.66 -6.36
C TYR A 70 23.95 10.98 -5.62
N GLU A 71 22.73 11.52 -5.66
CA GLU A 71 21.56 10.91 -5.04
C GLU A 71 21.27 9.52 -5.65
N VAL A 72 21.34 9.40 -6.98
CA VAL A 72 21.15 8.12 -7.67
C VAL A 72 22.25 7.11 -7.31
N ALA A 73 23.51 7.54 -7.27
CA ALA A 73 24.65 6.69 -6.93
C ALA A 73 24.63 6.26 -5.46
N THR A 74 24.05 7.07 -4.57
CA THR A 74 23.97 6.79 -3.13
C THR A 74 22.68 6.06 -2.72
N ARG A 75 21.69 5.92 -3.63
CA ARG A 75 20.52 5.07 -3.39
C ARG A 75 20.99 3.64 -3.14
N LYS A 76 20.84 3.20 -1.90
CA LYS A 76 21.11 1.81 -1.51
C LYS A 76 20.32 0.87 -2.40
N ALA A 77 21.02 -0.06 -3.04
CA ALA A 77 20.41 -1.09 -3.86
C ALA A 77 19.38 -1.87 -3.02
N SER A 78 18.17 -2.03 -3.56
CA SER A 78 17.14 -2.83 -2.92
C SER A 78 17.59 -4.29 -2.89
N VAL A 79 17.82 -4.83 -1.70
CA VAL A 79 18.19 -6.23 -1.50
C VAL A 79 17.04 -7.13 -1.98
N PRO A 80 17.28 -8.17 -2.80
CA PRO A 80 16.24 -9.13 -3.18
C PRO A 80 15.66 -9.85 -1.96
N TRP A 81 14.38 -10.23 -2.00
CA TRP A 81 13.76 -11.06 -0.96
C TRP A 81 14.25 -12.50 -1.09
N SER A 82 14.73 -13.10 0.00
CA SER A 82 15.02 -14.53 0.01
C SER A 82 13.80 -15.37 0.39
N MET A 83 13.88 -16.68 0.11
CA MET A 83 12.80 -17.61 0.44
C MET A 83 12.59 -17.70 1.96
N GLU A 84 13.66 -17.64 2.76
CA GLU A 84 13.59 -17.62 4.22
C GLU A 84 12.89 -16.36 4.73
N GLU A 85 13.17 -15.19 4.14
CA GLU A 85 12.48 -13.94 4.46
C GLU A 85 10.99 -14.04 4.11
N ASP A 86 10.65 -14.62 2.95
CA ASP A 86 9.26 -14.79 2.52
C ASP A 86 8.47 -15.73 3.45
N LEU A 87 9.11 -16.82 3.90
CA LEU A 87 8.52 -17.76 4.86
C LEU A 87 8.29 -17.09 6.21
N ALA A 88 9.31 -16.39 6.75
CA ALA A 88 9.20 -15.65 8.00
C ALA A 88 8.12 -14.56 7.91
N LEU A 89 8.10 -13.78 6.84
CA LEU A 89 7.08 -12.75 6.61
C LEU A 89 5.68 -13.36 6.57
N THR A 90 5.51 -14.51 5.91
CA THR A 90 4.22 -15.21 5.85
C THR A 90 3.73 -15.64 7.22
N GLN A 91 4.63 -16.15 8.08
CA GLN A 91 4.28 -16.53 9.44
C GLN A 91 3.90 -15.30 10.28
N LEU A 92 4.75 -14.28 10.29
CA LEU A 92 4.52 -13.04 11.05
C LEU A 92 3.21 -12.35 10.67
N VAL A 93 2.84 -12.37 9.39
CA VAL A 93 1.59 -11.77 8.93
C VAL A 93 0.36 -12.55 9.43
N ARG A 94 0.47 -13.87 9.60
CA ARG A 94 -0.58 -14.70 10.22
C ARG A 94 -0.72 -14.38 11.70
N ASP A 95 0.40 -14.25 12.41
CA ASP A 95 0.42 -14.01 13.85
C ASP A 95 -0.09 -12.60 14.24
N HIS A 96 0.08 -11.61 13.36
CA HIS A 96 -0.31 -10.21 13.59
C HIS A 96 -1.57 -9.75 12.82
N GLU A 97 -2.37 -10.70 12.30
CA GLU A 97 -3.65 -10.43 11.59
C GLU A 97 -3.58 -9.36 10.49
N GLN A 98 -2.47 -9.27 9.75
CA GLN A 98 -2.26 -8.33 8.62
C GLN A 98 -2.38 -6.81 8.94
N ARG A 99 -2.60 -6.40 10.19
CA ARG A 99 -2.87 -4.98 10.53
C ARG A 99 -1.70 -4.22 11.16
N ASN A 100 -0.61 -4.91 11.51
CA ASN A 100 0.54 -4.28 12.16
C ASN A 100 1.86 -4.46 11.39
N TRP A 101 2.00 -3.77 10.27
CA TRP A 101 3.22 -3.83 9.43
C TRP A 101 4.48 -3.30 10.11
N SER A 102 4.33 -2.39 11.07
CA SER A 102 5.46 -1.86 11.86
C SER A 102 6.07 -2.96 12.73
N GLU A 103 5.23 -3.71 13.41
CA GLU A 103 5.67 -4.82 14.26
C GLU A 103 6.21 -5.99 13.44
N VAL A 104 5.54 -6.33 12.33
CA VAL A 104 6.03 -7.35 11.39
C VAL A 104 7.43 -7.01 10.88
N ALA A 105 7.67 -5.76 10.47
CA ALA A 105 8.97 -5.32 10.00
C ALA A 105 10.04 -5.39 11.11
N ARG A 106 9.69 -5.00 12.34
CA ARG A 106 10.58 -5.07 13.50
C ARG A 106 11.00 -6.52 13.77
N GLN A 107 10.04 -7.44 13.87
CA GLN A 107 10.33 -8.85 14.13
C GLN A 107 11.10 -9.51 12.99
N LEU A 108 10.76 -9.20 11.73
CA LEU A 108 11.52 -9.67 10.58
C LEU A 108 12.98 -9.16 10.63
N GLY A 109 13.20 -7.91 11.02
CA GLY A 109 14.54 -7.36 11.23
C GLY A 109 15.33 -8.09 12.32
N HIS A 110 14.68 -8.45 13.44
CA HIS A 110 15.31 -9.25 14.50
C HIS A 110 15.65 -10.68 14.05
N ALA A 111 14.83 -11.28 13.17
CA ALA A 111 15.08 -12.62 12.63
C ALA A 111 16.29 -12.66 11.68
N PHE A 112 16.61 -11.53 11.02
CA PHE A 112 17.71 -11.42 10.05
C PHE A 112 18.66 -10.25 10.38
N PRO A 113 19.38 -10.28 11.51
CA PRO A 113 20.18 -9.13 11.99
C PRO A 113 21.37 -8.78 11.08
N ASN A 114 21.87 -9.76 10.32
CA ASN A 114 22.98 -9.58 9.37
C ASN A 114 22.53 -9.16 7.97
N ARG A 115 21.24 -8.80 7.80
CA ARG A 115 20.66 -8.36 6.53
C ARG A 115 20.18 -6.92 6.62
N MET A 116 19.98 -6.30 5.46
CA MET A 116 19.35 -4.99 5.41
C MET A 116 17.90 -5.11 5.92
N GLN A 117 17.57 -4.30 6.93
CA GLN A 117 16.25 -4.30 7.52
C GLN A 117 15.19 -3.86 6.51
N ARG A 118 14.08 -4.60 6.47
CA ARG A 118 12.92 -4.28 5.65
C ARG A 118 12.07 -3.23 6.36
N SER A 119 11.61 -2.22 5.64
CA SER A 119 10.62 -1.28 6.17
C SER A 119 9.22 -1.91 6.20
N CYS A 120 8.31 -1.35 7.00
CA CYS A 120 6.90 -1.75 7.05
C CYS A 120 6.25 -1.70 5.65
N ASN A 121 6.56 -0.68 4.86
CA ASN A 121 6.07 -0.55 3.48
C ASN A 121 6.61 -1.65 2.56
N GLN A 122 7.88 -2.04 2.71
CA GLN A 122 8.45 -3.14 1.93
C GLN A 122 7.78 -4.48 2.27
N CYS A 123 7.54 -4.74 3.56
CA CYS A 123 6.83 -5.94 4.03
C CYS A 123 5.40 -6.01 3.48
N ASN A 124 4.65 -4.91 3.61
CA ASN A 124 3.29 -4.80 3.08
C ASN A 124 3.26 -5.03 1.56
N GLN A 125 4.14 -4.34 0.81
CA GLN A 125 4.20 -4.51 -0.65
C GLN A 125 4.55 -5.94 -1.06
N ARG A 126 5.49 -6.58 -0.35
CA ARG A 126 5.87 -7.97 -0.62
C ARG A 126 4.69 -8.91 -0.38
N TRP A 127 3.98 -8.72 0.73
CA TRP A 127 2.78 -9.50 1.04
C TRP A 127 1.71 -9.31 -0.03
N MET A 128 1.25 -8.07 -0.26
CA MET A 128 0.12 -7.75 -1.13
C MET A 128 0.34 -8.10 -2.60
N ARG A 129 1.60 -8.17 -3.06
CA ARG A 129 1.92 -8.39 -4.48
C ARG A 129 2.44 -9.78 -4.80
N VAL A 130 2.93 -10.53 -3.80
CA VAL A 130 3.67 -11.78 -4.06
C VAL A 130 3.27 -12.93 -3.14
N LEU A 131 3.06 -12.68 -1.84
CA LEU A 131 2.90 -13.75 -0.85
C LEU A 131 1.45 -14.01 -0.44
N CYS A 132 0.59 -13.00 -0.53
CA CYS A 132 -0.81 -13.13 -0.15
C CYS A 132 -1.46 -14.30 -0.92
N PRO A 133 -2.17 -15.20 -0.23
CA PRO A 133 -2.91 -16.28 -0.88
C PRO A 133 -3.86 -15.75 -1.96
N GLY A 134 -4.02 -16.51 -3.05
CA GLY A 134 -4.89 -16.14 -4.16
C GLY A 134 -4.20 -15.40 -5.31
N ILE A 135 -2.95 -14.95 -5.14
CA ILE A 135 -2.18 -14.35 -6.24
C ILE A 135 -1.72 -15.43 -7.23
N LYS A 136 -2.11 -15.30 -8.50
CA LYS A 136 -1.70 -16.18 -9.60
C LYS A 136 -0.31 -15.81 -10.09
N LYS A 137 0.62 -16.78 -10.07
CA LYS A 137 2.03 -16.62 -10.50
C LYS A 137 2.32 -17.13 -11.92
N GLY A 138 1.29 -17.50 -12.68
CA GLY A 138 1.40 -18.14 -13.99
C GLY A 138 1.23 -17.21 -15.20
N LYS A 139 1.34 -17.81 -16.39
CA LYS A 139 1.07 -17.17 -17.68
C LYS A 139 -0.34 -16.58 -17.73
N TRP A 140 -0.51 -15.55 -18.54
CA TRP A 140 -1.84 -15.01 -18.87
C TRP A 140 -2.51 -15.90 -19.90
N THR A 141 -3.79 -16.14 -19.68
CA THR A 141 -4.66 -16.85 -20.62
C THR A 141 -5.37 -15.86 -21.55
N PRO A 142 -5.76 -16.27 -22.77
CA PRO A 142 -6.55 -15.42 -23.66
C PRO A 142 -7.86 -14.93 -23.01
N ASP A 143 -8.50 -15.77 -22.20
CA ASP A 143 -9.72 -15.40 -21.46
C ASP A 143 -9.47 -14.28 -20.45
N GLU A 144 -8.31 -14.30 -19.77
CA GLU A 144 -7.91 -13.21 -18.88
C GLU A 144 -7.62 -11.91 -19.65
N ASP A 145 -7.09 -12.00 -20.87
CA ASP A 145 -6.86 -10.82 -21.72
C ASP A 145 -8.18 -10.19 -22.20
N GLN A 146 -9.15 -11.02 -22.58
CA GLN A 146 -10.51 -10.57 -22.93
C GLN A 146 -11.22 -9.95 -21.72
N LEU A 147 -11.13 -10.58 -20.54
CA LEU A 147 -11.66 -10.00 -19.31
C LEU A 147 -11.00 -8.66 -19.00
N LEU A 148 -9.67 -8.57 -19.12
CA LEU A 148 -8.93 -7.34 -18.89
C LEU A 148 -9.40 -6.21 -19.81
N GLN A 149 -9.57 -6.49 -21.11
CA GLN A 149 -10.12 -5.54 -22.07
C GLN A 149 -11.50 -5.03 -21.63
N ASN A 150 -12.42 -5.94 -21.31
CA ASN A 150 -13.78 -5.59 -20.92
C ASN A 150 -13.80 -4.75 -19.63
N VAL A 151 -13.01 -5.12 -18.62
CA VAL A 151 -12.93 -4.37 -17.36
C VAL A 151 -12.33 -2.98 -17.59
N MET A 152 -11.31 -2.86 -18.45
CA MET A 152 -10.70 -1.56 -18.78
C MET A 152 -11.71 -0.60 -19.38
N LEU A 153 -12.53 -1.05 -20.34
CA LEU A 153 -13.57 -0.22 -20.98
C LEU A 153 -14.69 0.20 -20.02
N ASN A 154 -14.89 -0.53 -18.92
CA ASN A 154 -15.91 -0.26 -17.91
C ASN A 154 -15.39 0.56 -16.70
N CYS A 155 -14.09 0.83 -16.64
CA CYS A 155 -13.47 1.59 -15.55
C CYS A 155 -12.98 2.95 -16.04
N GLU A 156 -12.65 3.85 -15.12
CA GLU A 156 -11.88 5.03 -15.50
C GLU A 156 -10.45 4.62 -15.94
N PRO A 157 -9.86 5.35 -16.91
CA PRO A 157 -8.49 5.12 -17.33
C PRO A 157 -7.50 5.09 -16.16
N LYS A 158 -6.54 4.16 -16.23
CA LYS A 158 -5.39 4.06 -15.30
C LYS A 158 -5.76 3.79 -13.83
N LYS A 159 -6.99 3.42 -13.51
CA LYS A 159 -7.39 2.97 -12.15
C LYS A 159 -7.03 1.50 -11.92
N TRP A 160 -5.75 1.19 -12.02
CA TRP A 160 -5.23 -0.19 -11.99
C TRP A 160 -5.64 -1.01 -10.76
N LYS A 161 -5.78 -0.37 -9.60
CA LYS A 161 -6.27 -1.03 -8.38
C LYS A 161 -7.74 -1.44 -8.50
N GLN A 162 -8.59 -0.60 -9.09
CA GLN A 162 -10.00 -0.92 -9.31
C GLN A 162 -10.15 -2.03 -10.36
N ILE A 163 -9.35 -1.99 -11.42
CA ILE A 163 -9.30 -3.04 -12.44
C ILE A 163 -8.87 -4.37 -11.81
N ALA A 164 -7.84 -4.36 -10.95
CA ALA A 164 -7.35 -5.56 -10.27
C ALA A 164 -8.39 -6.25 -9.38
N LEU A 165 -9.28 -5.48 -8.76
CA LEU A 165 -10.38 -6.04 -7.96
C LEU A 165 -11.37 -6.88 -8.79
N GLN A 166 -11.45 -6.61 -10.10
CA GLN A 166 -12.36 -7.31 -11.02
C GLN A 166 -11.68 -8.46 -11.78
N ILE A 167 -10.37 -8.66 -11.62
CA ILE A 167 -9.61 -9.73 -12.29
C ILE A 167 -9.05 -10.68 -11.23
N PRO A 168 -9.73 -11.81 -10.96
CA PRO A 168 -9.40 -12.69 -9.84
C PRO A 168 -7.95 -13.20 -9.85
N GLY A 169 -7.24 -12.90 -8.77
CA GLY A 169 -5.88 -13.36 -8.52
C GLY A 169 -4.79 -12.61 -9.29
N ARG A 170 -5.12 -11.53 -10.02
CA ARG A 170 -4.13 -10.65 -10.66
C ARG A 170 -3.99 -9.36 -9.87
N THR A 171 -2.75 -8.91 -9.70
CA THR A 171 -2.42 -7.66 -9.00
C THR A 171 -2.40 -6.49 -9.97
N ASP A 172 -2.51 -5.26 -9.43
CA ASP A 172 -2.42 -4.02 -10.20
C ASP A 172 -1.11 -3.94 -11.02
N ILE A 173 0.00 -4.40 -10.45
CA ILE A 173 1.30 -4.45 -11.15
C ILE A 173 1.30 -5.45 -12.30
N GLN A 174 0.73 -6.65 -12.09
CA GLN A 174 0.63 -7.66 -13.15
C GLN A 174 -0.23 -7.17 -14.31
N ILE A 175 -1.34 -6.48 -14.01
CA ILE A 175 -2.23 -5.90 -15.01
C ILE A 175 -1.52 -4.83 -15.83
N ARG A 176 -0.87 -3.85 -15.17
CA ARG A 176 -0.09 -2.81 -15.86
C ARG A 176 0.92 -3.42 -16.82
N TYR A 177 1.69 -4.40 -16.35
CA TYR A 177 2.67 -5.07 -17.18
C TYR A 177 2.03 -5.83 -18.35
N ARG A 178 0.88 -6.46 -18.11
CA ARG A 178 0.16 -7.18 -19.17
C ARG A 178 -0.33 -6.23 -20.25
N VAL A 179 -0.98 -5.11 -19.88
CA VAL A 179 -1.47 -4.10 -20.81
C VAL A 179 -0.38 -3.61 -21.74
N LEU A 180 0.82 -3.32 -21.21
CA LEU A 180 1.96 -2.92 -22.04
C LEU A 180 2.38 -4.02 -23.03
N LYS A 181 2.31 -5.29 -22.62
CA LYS A 181 2.67 -6.43 -23.49
C LYS A 181 1.65 -6.72 -24.59
N ILE A 182 0.38 -6.44 -24.36
CA ILE A 182 -0.70 -6.67 -25.33
C ILE A 182 -1.22 -5.37 -25.96
N ARG A 183 -0.43 -4.28 -25.88
CA ARG A 183 -0.80 -2.94 -26.37
C ARG A 183 -1.36 -2.97 -27.78
N ASP A 184 -0.65 -3.59 -28.72
CA ASP A 184 -1.07 -3.61 -30.13
C ASP A 184 -2.37 -4.36 -30.33
N PHE A 185 -2.57 -5.46 -29.60
CA PHE A 185 -3.83 -6.21 -29.58
C PHE A 185 -4.99 -5.37 -29.04
N LEU A 186 -4.78 -4.62 -27.96
CA LEU A 186 -5.80 -3.76 -27.36
C LEU A 186 -6.19 -2.60 -28.30
N LEU A 187 -5.21 -1.98 -28.96
CA LEU A 187 -5.45 -0.92 -29.95
C LEU A 187 -6.23 -1.45 -31.17
N GLN A 188 -5.86 -2.62 -31.68
CA GLN A 188 -6.58 -3.28 -32.79
C GLN A 188 -8.02 -3.62 -32.40
N ALA A 189 -8.25 -3.97 -31.14
CA ALA A 189 -9.56 -4.27 -30.60
C ALA A 189 -10.37 -3.01 -30.21
N GLY A 190 -9.89 -1.80 -30.55
CA GLY A 190 -10.61 -0.55 -30.38
C GLY A 190 -10.51 0.07 -28.98
N VAL A 191 -9.61 -0.41 -28.12
CA VAL A 191 -9.37 0.22 -26.81
C VAL A 191 -8.65 1.55 -27.02
N PRO A 192 -9.18 2.67 -26.51
CA PRO A 192 -8.54 3.97 -26.66
C PRO A 192 -7.17 4.05 -25.97
N GLU A 193 -6.25 4.84 -26.51
CA GLU A 193 -4.86 4.90 -26.05
C GLU A 193 -4.74 5.46 -24.61
N GLU A 194 -5.68 6.29 -24.16
CA GLU A 194 -5.70 6.83 -22.81
C GLU A 194 -5.79 5.75 -21.71
N TYR A 195 -6.29 4.56 -22.06
CA TYR A 195 -6.36 3.41 -21.15
C TYR A 195 -5.05 2.61 -21.07
N ILE A 196 -4.13 2.78 -22.04
CA ILE A 196 -2.96 1.93 -22.22
C ILE A 196 -1.66 2.60 -21.72
N GLN A 197 -1.66 3.93 -21.54
CA GLN A 197 -0.51 4.72 -21.10
C GLN A 197 -0.23 4.73 -19.60
#